data_AF-A0A9N9J5Y5-F1
#
_entry.id   AF-A0A9N9J5Y5-F1
#
_cell.length_a   1.000
_cell.length_b   1.000
_cell.length_c   1.000
_cell.angle_alpha   90.00
_cell.angle_beta   90.00
_cell.angle_gamma   90.00
#
_symmetry.space_group_name_H-M   'P 1'
#
loop_
_entity.id
_entity.type
_entity.pdbx_description
1 polymer ?
#
loop_
_entity_poly.entity_id
_entity_poly.type
_entity_poly.pdbx_seq_one_letter_code
_entity_poly.pdbx_strand_id
1 'polypeptide(L)'
;ILYFINISSTQDVSTDGSCGSDTNTVCPDGYCCSQYGYCGNTPDFCDIDQGCQQDYGTCGQSSSTQNVSTDGSCGPDTNTVCPNGYCCSQYGYCGNTPDFCDPNQGCQEGYGTCGLSDNNSTSDDGITVIYTCQYPNTIALTFDDGPRPWTNDLLDTLDDSGIKATFFINGHNAYDYCIYDYAEIIQRAYSSGHLIAHHTWSHPYLTGVDSDEITYQLDFLNTAFKKILGVTPRYFRLPYGDGVDSSAIRSALIANGMDKIVMWDVDPQDSIEGVTESQSEETFDQETSDLNPHIVISHDRIETTVNQLVPHEISQSTNNGYQFDTVAGCVGDGDSSNWYNVDTGSFGTRDETWTCTSDDMHNSFDTSP
;
A
#
# COMPACT_ATOMS: atom_id res chain seq x y z
N ILE A 1 -47.36 -31.70 36.07
CA ILE A 1 -47.15 -30.25 36.32
C ILE A 1 -45.73 -29.96 35.88
N LEU A 2 -45.57 -29.62 34.59
CA LEU A 2 -44.32 -29.12 34.02
C LEU A 2 -44.54 -27.62 33.87
N TYR A 3 -43.87 -26.82 34.69
CA TYR A 3 -43.82 -25.37 34.52
C TYR A 3 -42.63 -25.07 33.61
N PHE A 4 -42.92 -24.49 32.45
CA PHE A 4 -41.97 -23.71 31.68
C PHE A 4 -41.55 -22.50 32.51
N ILE A 5 -40.24 -22.26 32.63
CA ILE A 5 -39.71 -20.94 32.94
C ILE A 5 -38.78 -20.57 31.79
N ASN A 6 -39.22 -19.57 31.05
CA ASN A 6 -38.50 -18.82 30.04
C ASN A 6 -37.60 -17.83 30.78
N ILE A 7 -36.29 -17.80 30.50
CA ILE A 7 -35.46 -16.59 30.75
C ILE A 7 -34.50 -16.45 29.58
N SER A 8 -34.94 -15.69 28.58
CA SER A 8 -34.06 -14.83 27.80
C SER A 8 -33.71 -13.65 28.71
N SER A 9 -32.43 -13.44 29.01
CA SER A 9 -31.96 -12.18 29.59
C SER A 9 -31.10 -11.49 28.54
N THR A 10 -31.73 -10.65 27.71
CA THR A 10 -31.01 -9.59 27.03
C THR A 10 -30.56 -8.62 28.13
N GLN A 11 -29.27 -8.55 28.41
CA GLN A 11 -28.74 -7.52 29.30
C GLN A 11 -28.89 -6.16 28.60
N ASP A 12 -29.33 -5.14 29.32
CA ASP A 12 -29.57 -3.81 28.76
C ASP A 12 -28.26 -3.02 28.65
N VAL A 13 -28.12 -2.19 27.61
CA VAL A 13 -26.94 -1.33 27.44
C VAL A 13 -27.03 -0.15 28.40
N SER A 14 -25.95 0.10 29.14
CA SER A 14 -25.83 1.18 30.12
C SER A 14 -25.99 2.55 29.47
N THR A 15 -26.88 3.37 30.04
CA THR A 15 -27.12 4.76 29.59
C THR A 15 -26.51 5.82 30.51
N ASP A 16 -26.05 5.42 31.70
CA ASP A 16 -25.48 6.32 32.72
C ASP A 16 -24.01 6.01 33.05
N GLY A 17 -23.42 5.02 32.35
CA GLY A 17 -22.04 4.62 32.49
C GLY A 17 -21.78 3.57 33.58
N SER A 18 -22.81 3.14 34.32
CA SER A 18 -22.71 2.04 35.29
C SER A 18 -22.90 0.68 34.64
N CYS A 19 -22.18 -0.35 35.07
CA CYS A 19 -22.20 -1.69 34.44
C CYS A 19 -21.86 -2.78 35.45
N GLY A 20 -22.09 -4.05 35.07
CA GLY A 20 -21.73 -5.22 35.87
C GLY A 20 -22.93 -5.95 36.45
N SER A 21 -22.65 -7.02 37.22
CA SER A 21 -23.69 -7.89 37.78
C SER A 21 -24.68 -7.18 38.70
N ASP A 22 -24.25 -6.10 39.34
CA ASP A 22 -25.06 -5.37 40.33
C ASP A 22 -26.13 -4.51 39.65
N THR A 23 -25.86 -3.99 38.44
CA THR A 23 -26.81 -3.22 37.64
C THR A 23 -27.48 -4.08 36.56
N ASN A 24 -26.93 -5.26 36.27
CA ASN A 24 -27.33 -6.15 35.17
C ASN A 24 -27.36 -5.43 33.80
N THR A 25 -26.42 -4.51 33.61
CA THR A 25 -26.27 -3.74 32.36
C THR A 25 -24.86 -3.90 31.80
N VAL A 26 -24.76 -3.89 30.48
CA VAL A 26 -23.50 -3.99 29.73
C VAL A 26 -23.04 -2.61 29.25
N CYS A 27 -21.74 -2.45 29.03
CA CYS A 27 -21.20 -1.24 28.44
C CYS A 27 -21.56 -1.11 26.96
N PRO A 28 -21.66 0.12 26.44
CA PRO A 28 -21.77 0.36 25.01
C PRO A 28 -20.60 -0.24 24.22
N ASP A 29 -20.82 -0.50 22.92
CA ASP A 29 -19.81 -1.09 22.04
C ASP A 29 -18.47 -0.34 22.08
N GLY A 30 -17.37 -1.10 22.20
CA GLY A 30 -16.02 -0.57 22.32
C GLY A 30 -15.60 -0.12 23.74
N TYR A 31 -16.48 -0.27 24.74
CA TYR A 31 -16.19 0.01 26.15
C TYR A 31 -16.19 -1.27 26.98
N CYS A 32 -15.24 -1.42 27.90
CA CYS A 32 -15.26 -2.47 28.91
C CYS A 32 -15.79 -1.97 30.26
N CYS A 33 -16.48 -2.87 30.97
CA CYS A 33 -16.85 -2.67 32.35
C CYS A 33 -15.67 -2.93 33.29
N SER A 34 -15.18 -1.90 33.97
CA SER A 34 -14.12 -2.02 34.97
C SER A 34 -14.56 -2.85 36.18
N GLN A 35 -13.59 -3.36 36.95
CA GLN A 35 -13.84 -3.97 38.28
C GLN A 35 -14.60 -3.05 39.26
N TYR A 36 -14.65 -1.74 39.00
CA TYR A 36 -15.36 -0.76 39.82
C TYR A 36 -16.81 -0.51 39.34
N GLY A 37 -17.28 -1.21 38.30
CA GLY A 37 -18.65 -1.12 37.81
C GLY A 37 -18.94 0.08 36.90
N TYR A 38 -17.92 0.58 36.20
CA TYR A 38 -18.05 1.69 35.26
C TYR A 38 -17.46 1.37 33.89
N CYS A 39 -18.13 1.88 32.85
CA CYS A 39 -17.71 1.76 31.46
C CYS A 39 -16.57 2.71 31.11
N GLY A 40 -15.55 2.20 30.42
CA GLY A 40 -14.45 2.99 29.88
C GLY A 40 -13.75 2.29 28.72
N ASN A 41 -12.98 3.04 27.94
CA ASN A 41 -12.30 2.58 26.73
C ASN A 41 -10.80 2.96 26.69
N THR A 42 -10.23 3.41 27.81
CA THR A 42 -8.80 3.70 27.92
C THR A 42 -8.03 2.42 28.31
N PRO A 43 -6.69 2.38 28.16
CA PRO A 43 -5.89 1.22 28.57
C PRO A 43 -6.17 0.74 30.00
N ASP A 44 -6.45 1.66 30.92
CA ASP A 44 -6.80 1.34 32.32
C ASP A 44 -8.10 0.52 32.48
N PHE A 45 -9.00 0.57 31.48
CA PHE A 45 -10.23 -0.23 31.43
C PHE A 45 -10.10 -1.46 30.53
N CYS A 46 -9.20 -1.39 29.55
CA CYS A 46 -9.07 -2.36 28.47
C CYS A 46 -7.96 -3.40 28.65
N ASP A 47 -7.12 -3.24 29.66
CA ASP A 47 -6.17 -4.25 30.07
C ASP A 47 -6.92 -5.38 30.82
N ILE A 48 -6.87 -6.60 30.25
CA ILE A 48 -7.53 -7.79 30.81
C ILE A 48 -7.00 -8.09 32.23
N ASP A 49 -5.72 -7.77 32.49
CA ASP A 49 -5.09 -7.97 33.79
C ASP A 49 -5.50 -6.91 34.84
N GLN A 50 -6.13 -5.81 34.42
CA GLN A 50 -6.68 -4.75 35.29
C GLN A 50 -8.16 -4.94 35.64
N GLY A 51 -8.77 -6.04 35.21
CA GLY A 51 -10.10 -6.47 35.67
C GLY A 51 -11.27 -6.04 34.79
N CYS A 52 -11.09 -6.03 33.46
CA CYS A 52 -12.19 -5.93 32.49
C CYS A 52 -13.19 -7.08 32.69
N GLN A 53 -14.43 -6.77 33.07
CA GLN A 53 -15.50 -7.75 33.23
C GLN A 53 -16.08 -8.09 31.85
N GLN A 54 -15.54 -9.14 31.23
CA GLN A 54 -15.86 -9.52 29.84
C GLN A 54 -17.34 -9.85 29.60
N ASP A 55 -18.06 -10.28 30.64
CA ASP A 55 -19.52 -10.52 30.57
C ASP A 55 -20.34 -9.22 30.47
N TYR A 56 -19.72 -8.04 30.65
CA TYR A 56 -20.38 -6.74 30.70
C TYR A 56 -19.72 -5.65 29.84
N GLY A 57 -18.82 -6.02 28.92
CA GLY A 57 -18.23 -5.10 27.94
C GLY A 57 -16.96 -5.65 27.29
N THR A 58 -16.59 -5.12 26.12
CA THR A 58 -15.37 -5.49 25.40
C THR A 58 -14.69 -4.24 24.85
N CYS A 59 -13.36 -4.19 24.93
CA CYS A 59 -12.59 -3.05 24.41
C CYS A 59 -12.19 -3.26 22.96
N GLY A 60 -12.36 -2.22 22.14
CA GLY A 60 -11.84 -2.17 20.76
C GLY A 60 -12.49 -3.14 19.77
N GLN A 61 -13.49 -3.92 20.18
CA GLN A 61 -14.32 -4.71 19.28
C GLN A 61 -15.73 -4.15 19.35
N SER A 62 -16.20 -3.59 18.22
CA SER A 62 -17.65 -3.46 18.00
C SER A 62 -18.20 -4.88 17.96
N SER A 63 -18.69 -5.38 19.10
CA SER A 63 -19.37 -6.66 19.17
C SER A 63 -20.80 -6.50 18.64
N SER A 64 -20.90 -6.16 17.35
CA SER A 64 -21.97 -6.77 16.59
C SER A 64 -21.47 -8.19 16.31
N THR A 65 -22.17 -9.19 16.83
CA THR A 65 -22.03 -10.56 16.35
C THR A 65 -22.43 -10.58 14.89
N GLN A 66 -21.52 -10.19 14.00
CA GLN A 66 -21.77 -10.26 12.58
C GLN A 66 -21.63 -11.73 12.20
N ASN A 67 -22.71 -12.33 11.70
CA ASN A 67 -22.64 -13.72 11.23
C ASN A 67 -21.80 -13.72 9.95
N VAL A 68 -20.51 -14.01 10.06
CA VAL A 68 -19.64 -14.06 8.89
C VAL A 68 -20.12 -15.19 7.97
N SER A 69 -20.33 -14.85 6.70
CA SER A 69 -20.78 -15.76 5.66
C SER A 69 -19.78 -16.90 5.50
N THR A 70 -20.31 -18.13 5.44
CA THR A 70 -19.52 -19.35 5.23
C THR A 70 -19.81 -20.02 3.89
N ASP A 71 -20.86 -19.59 3.19
CA ASP A 71 -21.31 -20.10 1.90
C ASP A 71 -21.25 -19.04 0.79
N GLY A 72 -20.71 -17.86 1.09
CA GLY A 72 -20.57 -16.74 0.17
C GLY A 72 -21.82 -15.87 0.04
N SER A 73 -22.93 -16.20 0.71
CA SER A 73 -24.14 -15.38 0.74
C SER A 73 -24.07 -14.30 1.82
N CYS A 74 -24.51 -13.09 1.52
CA CYS A 74 -24.41 -11.93 2.41
C CYS A 74 -25.56 -10.96 2.21
N GLY A 75 -25.67 -10.02 3.15
CA GLY A 75 -26.63 -8.93 3.06
C GLY A 75 -27.79 -9.07 4.05
N PRO A 76 -28.78 -8.17 3.96
CA PRO A 76 -29.88 -8.10 4.91
C PRO A 76 -30.78 -9.33 4.90
N ASP A 77 -30.88 -10.03 3.76
CA ASP A 77 -31.75 -11.21 3.61
C ASP A 77 -31.20 -12.44 4.34
N THR A 78 -29.89 -12.60 4.38
CA THR A 78 -29.21 -13.71 5.07
C THR A 78 -28.78 -13.33 6.49
N ASN A 79 -28.77 -12.03 6.81
CA ASN A 79 -28.22 -11.46 8.03
C ASN A 79 -26.78 -11.94 8.29
N THR A 80 -26.02 -12.08 7.20
CA THR A 80 -24.61 -12.48 7.19
C THR A 80 -23.75 -11.41 6.52
N VAL A 81 -22.54 -11.24 7.03
CA VAL A 81 -21.56 -10.29 6.49
C VAL A 81 -20.47 -11.03 5.77
N CYS A 82 -19.80 -10.37 4.85
CA CYS A 82 -18.67 -10.97 4.18
C CYS A 82 -17.45 -11.09 5.10
N PRO A 83 -16.59 -12.10 4.87
CA PRO A 83 -15.29 -12.17 5.52
C PRO A 83 -14.48 -10.89 5.31
N ASN A 84 -13.53 -10.61 6.19
CA ASN A 84 -12.62 -9.46 6.05
C ASN A 84 -11.98 -9.44 4.65
N GLY A 85 -11.95 -8.29 4.00
CA GLY A 85 -11.45 -8.18 2.63
C GLY A 85 -12.49 -8.39 1.54
N TYR A 86 -13.68 -8.87 1.90
CA TYR A 86 -14.75 -9.13 0.97
C TYR A 86 -15.91 -8.18 1.20
N CYS A 87 -16.47 -7.76 0.09
CA CYS A 87 -17.61 -6.90 0.04
C CYS A 87 -18.86 -7.67 -0.38
N CYS A 88 -19.99 -7.31 0.21
CA CYS A 88 -21.28 -7.82 -0.21
C CYS A 88 -21.81 -7.03 -1.40
N SER A 89 -21.88 -7.66 -2.57
CA SER A 89 -22.48 -7.08 -3.78
C SER A 89 -23.97 -6.82 -3.61
N GLN A 90 -24.54 -5.95 -4.44
CA GLN A 90 -26.00 -5.74 -4.54
C GLN A 90 -26.81 -7.03 -4.84
N TYR A 91 -26.15 -8.10 -5.29
CA TYR A 91 -26.79 -9.39 -5.58
C TYR A 91 -26.76 -10.37 -4.38
N GLY A 92 -26.23 -9.94 -3.23
CA GLY A 92 -26.21 -10.75 -2.00
C GLY A 92 -25.10 -11.79 -1.95
N TYR A 93 -24.00 -11.53 -2.67
CA TYR A 93 -22.82 -12.41 -2.68
C TYR A 93 -21.56 -11.67 -2.30
N CYS A 94 -20.71 -12.35 -1.55
CA CYS A 94 -19.38 -11.88 -1.18
C CYS A 94 -18.41 -11.98 -2.35
N GLY A 95 -17.65 -10.92 -2.56
CA GLY A 95 -16.54 -10.90 -3.50
C GLY A 95 -15.59 -9.76 -3.18
N ASN A 96 -14.39 -9.83 -3.75
CA ASN A 96 -13.28 -8.93 -3.47
C ASN A 96 -12.62 -8.41 -4.76
N THR A 97 -13.24 -8.64 -5.92
CA THR A 97 -12.77 -8.12 -7.21
C THR A 97 -13.25 -6.68 -7.40
N PRO A 98 -12.70 -5.92 -8.38
CA PRO A 98 -13.18 -4.59 -8.70
C PRO A 98 -14.69 -4.52 -8.95
N ASP A 99 -15.32 -5.54 -9.52
CA ASP A 99 -16.79 -5.57 -9.73
C ASP A 99 -17.60 -5.54 -8.42
N PHE A 100 -17.04 -6.06 -7.32
CA PHE A 100 -17.64 -6.00 -5.97
C PHE A 100 -17.22 -4.75 -5.22
N CYS A 101 -16.02 -4.24 -5.52
CA CYS A 101 -15.37 -3.17 -4.78
C CYS A 101 -15.38 -1.79 -5.46
N ASP A 102 -15.97 -1.68 -6.64
CA ASP A 102 -16.20 -0.40 -7.32
C ASP A 102 -17.15 0.48 -6.49
N PRO A 103 -16.78 1.73 -6.17
CA PRO A 103 -17.61 2.66 -5.40
C PRO A 103 -19.00 2.91 -6.00
N ASN A 104 -19.19 2.70 -7.31
CA ASN A 104 -20.43 2.89 -8.05
C ASN A 104 -21.26 1.60 -8.22
N GLN A 105 -20.66 0.41 -8.08
CA GLN A 105 -21.40 -0.86 -8.03
C GLN A 105 -21.78 -1.25 -6.59
N GLY A 106 -21.13 -0.62 -5.62
CA GLY A 106 -21.60 -0.42 -4.26
C GLY A 106 -21.45 -1.66 -3.37
N CYS A 107 -20.61 -1.52 -2.36
CA CYS A 107 -20.63 -2.42 -1.23
C CYS A 107 -21.87 -2.19 -0.38
N GLN A 108 -22.60 -3.26 -0.04
CA GLN A 108 -23.68 -3.13 0.93
C GLN A 108 -23.09 -2.77 2.30
N GLU A 109 -23.34 -1.53 2.73
CA GLU A 109 -22.87 -0.96 3.99
C GLU A 109 -23.26 -1.86 5.17
N GLY A 110 -22.29 -2.22 6.01
CA GLY A 110 -22.49 -3.10 7.17
C GLY A 110 -22.48 -4.60 6.88
N TYR A 111 -22.37 -5.02 5.61
CA TYR A 111 -22.32 -6.43 5.20
C TYR A 111 -21.01 -6.86 4.53
N GLY A 112 -19.98 -6.03 4.55
CA GLY A 112 -18.64 -6.34 4.08
C GLY A 112 -17.78 -5.09 3.99
N THR A 113 -16.47 -5.28 3.89
CA THR A 113 -15.50 -4.21 3.65
C THR A 113 -14.60 -4.65 2.50
N CYS A 114 -14.39 -3.78 1.53
CA CYS A 114 -13.36 -4.02 0.53
C CYS A 114 -11.99 -3.88 1.18
N GLY A 115 -11.19 -4.93 1.05
CA GLY A 115 -9.83 -4.99 1.56
C GLY A 115 -9.68 -5.35 3.03
N LEU A 116 -8.46 -5.80 3.37
CA LEU A 116 -8.06 -6.03 4.76
C LEU A 116 -7.85 -4.66 5.42
N SER A 117 -8.21 -4.53 6.70
CA SER A 117 -8.10 -3.28 7.47
C SER A 117 -6.82 -2.52 7.14
N ASP A 118 -6.98 -1.34 6.54
CA ASP A 118 -5.91 -0.59 5.89
C ASP A 118 -4.75 -0.31 6.86
N ASN A 119 -3.58 -0.92 6.65
CA ASN A 119 -2.32 -0.36 7.15
C ASN A 119 -2.01 0.96 6.42
N ASN A 120 -2.73 1.26 5.34
CA ASN A 120 -2.64 2.49 4.59
C ASN A 120 -3.35 3.61 5.36
N SER A 121 -2.68 4.72 5.60
CA SER A 121 -3.23 5.83 6.38
C SER A 121 -3.19 7.11 5.59
N THR A 122 -4.31 7.84 5.59
CA THR A 122 -4.34 9.22 5.08
C THR A 122 -4.39 10.16 6.27
N SER A 123 -3.41 11.04 6.36
CA SER A 123 -3.27 12.03 7.44
C SER A 123 -3.95 13.35 7.08
N ASP A 124 -4.07 14.22 8.08
CA ASP A 124 -4.72 15.53 7.95
C ASP A 124 -4.07 16.48 6.92
N ASP A 125 -2.81 16.23 6.56
CA ASP A 125 -2.10 16.97 5.51
C ASP A 125 -2.44 16.49 4.08
N GLY A 126 -3.29 15.46 3.96
CA GLY A 126 -3.76 14.92 2.69
C GLY A 126 -2.84 13.87 2.05
N ILE A 127 -1.70 13.54 2.66
CA ILE A 127 -0.85 12.44 2.18
C ILE A 127 -1.43 11.11 2.62
N THR A 128 -1.50 10.16 1.69
CA THR A 128 -1.72 8.75 1.97
C THR A 128 -0.39 8.02 2.00
N VAL A 129 -0.08 7.35 3.11
CA VAL A 129 1.03 6.38 3.20
C VAL A 129 0.47 4.99 2.92
N ILE A 130 1.09 4.28 1.99
CA ILE A 130 0.67 2.97 1.48
C ILE A 130 1.74 1.95 1.86
N TYR A 131 1.42 0.98 2.70
CA TYR A 131 2.34 -0.07 3.14
C TYR A 131 2.13 -1.39 2.41
N THR A 132 0.88 -1.69 2.04
CA THR A 132 0.52 -2.95 1.39
C THR A 132 -0.68 -2.74 0.48
N CYS A 133 -0.95 -3.74 -0.37
CA CYS A 133 -2.14 -3.73 -1.21
C CYS A 133 -3.42 -3.85 -0.36
N GLN A 134 -4.55 -3.41 -0.92
CA GLN A 134 -5.81 -3.44 -0.20
C GLN A 134 -6.54 -4.76 -0.41
N TYR A 135 -6.49 -5.32 -1.63
CA TYR A 135 -7.31 -6.47 -2.02
C TYR A 135 -6.65 -7.82 -1.69
N PRO A 136 -7.39 -8.80 -1.12
CA PRO A 136 -6.83 -10.12 -0.82
C PRO A 136 -6.21 -10.81 -2.05
N ASN A 137 -5.15 -11.58 -1.83
CA ASN A 137 -4.40 -12.29 -2.88
C ASN A 137 -3.90 -11.35 -3.99
N THR A 138 -3.63 -10.06 -3.71
CA THR A 138 -2.99 -9.16 -4.68
C THR A 138 -1.54 -8.92 -4.34
N ILE A 139 -0.70 -8.82 -5.37
CA ILE A 139 0.72 -8.50 -5.21
C ILE A 139 1.11 -7.42 -6.20
N ALA A 140 1.75 -6.36 -5.71
CA ALA A 140 2.34 -5.33 -6.55
C ALA A 140 3.87 -5.51 -6.54
N LEU A 141 4.42 -5.88 -7.69
CA LEU A 141 5.87 -5.85 -7.90
C LEU A 141 6.30 -4.41 -8.13
N THR A 142 7.29 -3.96 -7.36
CA THR A 142 7.81 -2.60 -7.46
C THR A 142 9.32 -2.58 -7.60
N PHE A 143 9.81 -1.65 -8.41
CA PHE A 143 11.20 -1.58 -8.82
C PHE A 143 11.79 -0.19 -8.57
N ASP A 144 12.80 -0.14 -7.72
CA ASP A 144 13.50 1.10 -7.36
C ASP A 144 14.84 1.25 -8.12
N ASP A 145 15.30 2.48 -8.16
CA ASP A 145 16.60 2.94 -8.65
C ASP A 145 16.89 2.87 -10.15
N GLY A 146 15.98 2.31 -10.93
CA GLY A 146 16.09 2.28 -12.38
C GLY A 146 15.71 3.59 -13.08
N PRO A 147 15.61 3.53 -14.42
CA PRO A 147 15.92 2.38 -15.28
C PRO A 147 17.41 2.10 -15.49
N ARG A 148 17.73 0.92 -16.02
CA ARG A 148 19.03 0.49 -16.54
C ARG A 148 18.84 -0.24 -17.89
N PRO A 149 19.91 -0.63 -18.61
CA PRO A 149 19.74 -1.28 -19.92
C PRO A 149 18.86 -2.54 -19.86
N TRP A 150 19.00 -3.35 -18.81
CA TRP A 150 18.21 -4.57 -18.57
C TRP A 150 16.76 -4.28 -18.12
N THR A 151 16.39 -3.06 -17.75
CA THR A 151 14.97 -2.72 -17.50
C THR A 151 14.10 -3.01 -18.74
N ASN A 152 14.67 -2.96 -19.95
CA ASN A 152 13.93 -3.36 -21.15
C ASN A 152 13.60 -4.87 -21.18
N ASP A 153 14.50 -5.72 -20.67
CA ASP A 153 14.27 -7.17 -20.54
C ASP A 153 13.26 -7.49 -19.43
N LEU A 154 13.25 -6.69 -18.36
CA LEU A 154 12.19 -6.72 -17.35
C LEU A 154 10.82 -6.40 -17.96
N LEU A 155 10.72 -5.36 -18.77
CA LEU A 155 9.47 -5.01 -19.45
C LEU A 155 9.00 -6.12 -20.41
N ASP A 156 9.92 -6.78 -21.12
CA ASP A 156 9.58 -7.96 -21.94
C ASP A 156 8.98 -9.09 -21.07
N THR A 157 9.61 -9.37 -19.92
CA THR A 157 9.15 -10.40 -18.97
C THR A 157 7.76 -10.09 -18.41
N LEU A 158 7.51 -8.83 -18.06
CA LEU A 158 6.21 -8.37 -17.54
C LEU A 158 5.13 -8.40 -18.63
N ASP A 159 5.44 -7.94 -19.84
CA ASP A 159 4.52 -7.94 -20.98
C ASP A 159 4.14 -9.38 -21.39
N ASP A 160 5.10 -10.30 -21.46
CA ASP A 160 4.88 -11.72 -21.76
C ASP A 160 4.02 -12.42 -20.69
N SER A 161 4.11 -11.95 -19.45
CA SER A 161 3.31 -12.45 -18.32
C SER A 161 1.95 -11.76 -18.18
N GLY A 162 1.68 -10.69 -18.95
CA GLY A 162 0.48 -9.87 -18.82
C GLY A 162 0.40 -9.08 -17.50
N ILE A 163 1.53 -8.85 -16.85
CA ILE A 163 1.63 -8.23 -15.53
C ILE A 163 1.86 -6.73 -15.66
N LYS A 164 1.32 -5.95 -14.71
CA LYS A 164 1.64 -4.53 -14.54
C LYS A 164 2.34 -4.33 -13.21
N ALA A 165 3.47 -3.60 -13.24
CA ALA A 165 4.31 -3.29 -12.10
C ALA A 165 4.40 -1.77 -11.86
N THR A 166 5.13 -1.37 -10.82
CA THR A 166 5.40 0.03 -10.49
C THR A 166 6.91 0.32 -10.49
N PHE A 167 7.34 1.41 -11.11
CA PHE A 167 8.75 1.79 -11.22
C PHE A 167 8.99 3.13 -10.50
N PHE A 168 9.83 3.13 -9.46
CA PHE A 168 10.26 4.31 -8.73
C PHE A 168 11.59 4.79 -9.32
N ILE A 169 11.52 5.79 -10.18
CA ILE A 169 12.63 6.18 -11.05
C ILE A 169 13.46 7.31 -10.42
N ASN A 170 14.77 7.23 -10.57
CA ASN A 170 15.69 8.32 -10.27
C ASN A 170 16.05 9.19 -11.49
N GLY A 171 16.65 10.34 -11.24
CA GLY A 171 17.19 11.24 -12.27
C GLY A 171 18.65 10.98 -12.68
N HIS A 172 19.55 10.98 -11.70
CA HIS A 172 21.00 10.84 -11.86
C HIS A 172 21.63 10.21 -10.59
N ASN A 173 21.19 9.00 -10.24
CA ASN A 173 21.62 8.23 -9.06
C ASN A 173 23.04 7.61 -9.17
N ALA A 174 23.66 7.61 -10.35
CA ALA A 174 25.05 7.15 -10.51
C ALA A 174 25.75 7.93 -11.63
N TYR A 175 27.09 7.96 -11.61
CA TYR A 175 27.90 8.68 -12.60
C TYR A 175 27.62 8.26 -14.04
N ASP A 176 27.27 7.00 -14.25
CA ASP A 176 26.98 6.40 -15.55
C ASP A 176 25.48 6.37 -15.91
N TYR A 177 24.63 6.98 -15.06
CA TYR A 177 23.18 6.89 -15.18
C TYR A 177 22.54 8.25 -15.32
N CYS A 178 21.98 8.58 -16.47
CA CYS A 178 21.14 9.76 -16.66
C CYS A 178 19.76 9.33 -17.17
N ILE A 179 18.69 9.75 -16.50
CA ILE A 179 17.30 9.40 -16.86
C ILE A 179 16.98 9.64 -18.33
N TYR A 180 17.55 10.70 -18.94
CA TYR A 180 17.32 11.04 -20.33
C TYR A 180 17.90 10.03 -21.34
N ASP A 181 18.90 9.23 -20.94
CA ASP A 181 19.45 8.16 -21.76
C ASP A 181 18.52 6.95 -21.85
N TYR A 182 17.57 6.85 -20.92
CA TYR A 182 16.60 5.77 -20.82
C TYR A 182 15.17 6.23 -21.11
N ALA A 183 14.99 7.44 -21.65
CA ALA A 183 13.67 8.02 -21.88
C ALA A 183 12.74 7.12 -22.73
N GLU A 184 13.26 6.39 -23.71
CA GLU A 184 12.47 5.44 -24.51
C GLU A 184 11.97 4.25 -23.68
N ILE A 185 12.77 3.75 -22.72
CA ILE A 185 12.36 2.69 -21.78
C ILE A 185 11.25 3.21 -20.85
N ILE A 186 11.38 4.44 -20.36
CA ILE A 186 10.38 5.06 -19.47
C ILE A 186 9.06 5.28 -20.22
N GLN A 187 9.14 5.79 -21.45
CA GLN A 187 7.98 5.96 -22.34
C GLN A 187 7.32 4.61 -22.65
N ARG A 188 8.13 3.56 -22.90
CA ARG A 188 7.63 2.20 -23.08
C ARG A 188 6.89 1.74 -21.84
N ALA A 189 7.50 1.81 -20.66
CA ALA A 189 6.91 1.35 -19.41
C ALA A 189 5.56 2.05 -19.14
N TYR A 190 5.51 3.37 -19.32
CA TYR A 190 4.29 4.16 -19.23
C TYR A 190 3.22 3.69 -20.25
N SER A 191 3.60 3.51 -21.51
CA SER A 191 2.68 3.10 -22.58
C SER A 191 2.16 1.66 -22.41
N SER A 192 2.95 0.80 -21.77
CA SER A 192 2.56 -0.56 -21.39
C SER A 192 1.62 -0.58 -20.18
N GLY A 193 1.29 0.57 -19.56
CA GLY A 193 0.34 0.67 -18.45
C GLY A 193 0.95 0.35 -17.08
N HIS A 194 2.28 0.40 -16.96
CA HIS A 194 2.93 0.37 -15.65
C HIS A 194 2.79 1.72 -14.95
N LEU A 195 2.80 1.70 -13.62
CA LEU A 195 2.87 2.94 -12.85
C LEU A 195 4.31 3.44 -12.82
N ILE A 196 4.50 4.71 -13.20
CA ILE A 196 5.77 5.42 -13.09
C ILE A 196 5.68 6.36 -11.89
N ALA A 197 6.58 6.19 -10.95
CA ALA A 197 6.62 6.89 -9.67
C ALA A 197 7.97 7.56 -9.44
N HIS A 198 7.99 8.51 -8.50
CA HIS A 198 9.14 9.37 -8.23
C HIS A 198 10.00 8.80 -7.10
N HIS A 199 11.33 8.81 -7.28
CA HIS A 199 12.28 8.31 -6.28
C HIS A 199 13.43 9.26 -5.98
N THR A 200 13.22 10.58 -6.16
CA THR A 200 14.25 11.64 -6.07
C THR A 200 15.26 11.62 -7.21
N TRP A 201 15.96 12.75 -7.40
CA TRP A 201 16.92 12.91 -8.48
C TRP A 201 18.15 12.00 -8.28
N SER A 202 18.85 12.10 -7.16
CA SER A 202 20.14 11.44 -6.91
C SER A 202 20.15 10.56 -5.66
N HIS A 203 18.97 10.18 -5.16
CA HIS A 203 18.77 9.22 -4.07
C HIS A 203 19.47 9.56 -2.73
N PRO A 204 19.41 10.81 -2.23
CA PRO A 204 19.94 11.11 -0.89
C PRO A 204 19.00 10.64 0.22
N TYR A 205 19.54 10.43 1.42
CA TYR A 205 18.73 10.41 2.65
C TYR A 205 18.09 11.78 2.85
N LEU A 206 16.79 11.91 2.57
CA LEU A 206 16.09 13.20 2.64
C LEU A 206 16.04 13.79 4.06
N THR A 207 16.13 12.96 5.09
CA THR A 207 16.25 13.38 6.50
C THR A 207 17.62 13.98 6.84
N GLY A 208 18.63 13.75 6.00
CA GLY A 208 20.00 14.22 6.17
C GLY A 208 20.35 15.51 5.42
N VAL A 209 19.42 16.07 4.65
CA VAL A 209 19.63 17.25 3.82
C VAL A 209 18.67 18.38 4.21
N ASP A 210 18.93 19.62 3.74
CA ASP A 210 18.08 20.77 4.02
C ASP A 210 16.88 20.87 3.07
N SER A 211 15.97 21.83 3.33
CA SER A 211 14.75 22.01 2.55
C SER A 211 14.99 22.39 1.09
N ASP A 212 16.08 23.12 0.81
CA ASP A 212 16.41 23.55 -0.54
C ASP A 212 16.87 22.33 -1.35
N GLU A 213 17.65 21.46 -0.72
CA GLU A 213 18.05 20.20 -1.31
C GLU A 213 16.87 19.24 -1.50
N ILE A 214 15.97 19.08 -0.52
CA ILE A 214 14.73 18.29 -0.71
C ILE A 214 13.97 18.82 -1.94
N THR A 215 13.80 20.14 -2.03
CA THR A 215 13.10 20.75 -3.17
C THR A 215 13.81 20.47 -4.49
N TYR A 216 15.13 20.60 -4.54
CA TYR A 216 15.93 20.29 -5.73
C TYR A 216 15.72 18.84 -6.18
N GLN A 217 15.79 17.89 -5.25
CA GLN A 217 15.59 16.46 -5.51
C GLN A 217 14.23 16.15 -6.15
N LEU A 218 13.18 16.87 -5.73
CA LEU A 218 11.83 16.66 -6.23
C LEU A 218 11.58 17.38 -7.56
N ASP A 219 11.88 18.68 -7.60
CA ASP A 219 11.61 19.56 -8.74
C ASP A 219 12.39 19.15 -9.99
N PHE A 220 13.64 18.73 -9.81
CA PHE A 220 14.51 18.44 -10.94
C PHE A 220 14.12 17.14 -11.65
N LEU A 221 13.74 16.11 -10.88
CA LEU A 221 13.16 14.89 -11.45
C LEU A 221 11.76 15.15 -12.04
N ASN A 222 10.92 15.98 -11.42
CA ASN A 222 9.66 16.41 -12.03
C ASN A 222 9.86 17.12 -13.38
N THR A 223 10.93 17.90 -13.52
CA THR A 223 11.29 18.53 -14.81
C THR A 223 11.65 17.49 -15.86
N ALA A 224 12.39 16.44 -15.50
CA ALA A 224 12.69 15.35 -16.41
C ALA A 224 11.44 14.56 -16.80
N PHE A 225 10.54 14.24 -15.86
CA PHE A 225 9.28 13.57 -16.19
C PHE A 225 8.39 14.40 -17.12
N LYS A 226 8.29 15.72 -16.93
CA LYS A 226 7.56 16.60 -17.88
C LYS A 226 8.15 16.53 -19.28
N LYS A 227 9.47 16.55 -19.39
CA LYS A 227 10.15 16.42 -20.69
C LYS A 227 9.90 15.06 -21.33
N ILE A 228 10.01 13.97 -20.57
CA ILE A 228 9.95 12.61 -21.12
C ILE A 228 8.51 12.17 -21.40
N LEU A 229 7.61 12.35 -20.43
CA LEU A 229 6.25 11.82 -20.43
C LEU A 229 5.16 12.88 -20.62
N GLY A 230 5.46 14.16 -20.41
CA GLY A 230 4.45 15.21 -20.41
C GLY A 230 3.56 15.22 -19.16
N VAL A 231 3.95 14.49 -18.12
CA VAL A 231 3.24 14.39 -16.83
C VAL A 231 4.26 14.29 -15.70
N THR A 232 3.82 14.47 -14.45
CA THR A 232 4.63 14.15 -13.25
C THR A 232 3.89 13.17 -12.34
N PRO A 233 4.57 12.21 -11.70
CA PRO A 233 3.93 11.27 -10.78
C PRO A 233 3.27 11.94 -9.58
N ARG A 234 2.21 11.31 -9.04
CA ARG A 234 1.66 11.60 -7.71
C ARG A 234 2.14 10.61 -6.64
N TYR A 235 2.66 9.47 -7.08
CA TYR A 235 3.26 8.41 -6.27
C TYR A 235 4.75 8.64 -6.09
N PHE A 236 5.21 8.49 -4.85
CA PHE A 236 6.58 8.70 -4.42
C PHE A 236 7.01 7.60 -3.45
N ARG A 237 8.27 7.17 -3.53
CA ARG A 237 8.90 6.34 -2.50
C ARG A 237 10.11 7.05 -1.94
N LEU A 238 10.22 7.06 -0.61
CA LEU A 238 11.35 7.66 0.10
C LEU A 238 12.60 6.81 -0.16
N PRO A 239 13.72 7.41 -0.59
CA PRO A 239 15.02 6.73 -0.52
C PRO A 239 15.22 6.12 0.87
N TYR A 240 15.58 4.83 0.90
CA TYR A 240 15.80 4.05 2.13
C TYR A 240 14.58 3.89 3.05
N GLY A 241 13.37 4.25 2.60
CA GLY A 241 12.15 4.21 3.42
C GLY A 241 12.14 5.19 4.60
N ASP A 242 13.08 6.15 4.65
CA ASP A 242 13.27 7.03 5.81
C ASP A 242 12.58 8.39 5.63
N GLY A 243 12.02 8.92 6.73
CA GLY A 243 11.45 10.26 6.77
C GLY A 243 9.95 10.37 6.47
N VAL A 244 9.19 9.27 6.57
CA VAL A 244 7.73 9.24 6.30
C VAL A 244 6.92 10.25 7.12
N ASP A 245 7.33 10.53 8.36
CA ASP A 245 6.67 11.48 9.26
C ASP A 245 7.29 12.89 9.24
N SER A 246 8.31 13.12 8.41
CA SER A 246 8.99 14.42 8.35
C SER A 246 8.09 15.48 7.72
N SER A 247 7.68 16.47 8.51
CA SER A 247 6.83 17.56 8.03
C SER A 247 7.47 18.37 6.89
N ALA A 248 8.81 18.49 6.88
CA ALA A 248 9.53 19.17 5.80
C ALA A 248 9.45 18.39 4.48
N ILE A 249 9.68 17.07 4.53
CA ILE A 249 9.60 16.20 3.35
C ILE A 249 8.16 16.19 2.82
N ARG A 250 7.19 15.94 3.70
CA ARG A 250 5.76 15.90 3.36
C ARG A 250 5.26 17.21 2.75
N SER A 251 5.66 18.35 3.31
CA SER A 251 5.34 19.67 2.72
C SER A 251 5.94 19.85 1.31
N ALA A 252 7.16 19.37 1.09
CA ALA A 252 7.81 19.43 -0.21
C ALA A 252 7.15 18.50 -1.25
N LEU A 253 6.72 17.31 -0.84
CA LEU A 253 5.94 16.39 -1.69
C LEU A 253 4.62 17.02 -2.13
N ILE A 254 3.85 17.59 -1.19
CA ILE A 254 2.60 18.28 -1.48
C ILE A 254 2.83 19.47 -2.43
N ALA A 255 3.88 20.26 -2.20
CA ALA A 255 4.25 21.37 -3.08
C ALA A 255 4.60 20.91 -4.51
N ASN A 256 5.07 19.68 -4.65
CA ASN A 256 5.37 19.02 -5.92
C ASN A 256 4.19 18.19 -6.49
N GLY A 257 3.01 18.30 -5.88
CA GLY A 257 1.81 17.61 -6.33
C GLY A 257 1.82 16.11 -6.07
N MET A 258 2.64 15.63 -5.13
CA MET A 258 2.69 14.23 -4.71
C MET A 258 2.01 14.08 -3.35
N ASP A 259 1.04 13.18 -3.28
CA ASP A 259 0.24 12.91 -2.09
C ASP A 259 0.15 11.42 -1.74
N LYS A 260 0.93 10.57 -2.42
CA LYS A 260 1.00 9.13 -2.16
C LYS A 260 2.44 8.72 -1.86
N ILE A 261 2.71 8.33 -0.61
CA ILE A 261 3.99 7.73 -0.22
C ILE A 261 3.82 6.21 -0.20
N VAL A 262 4.65 5.50 -0.96
CA VAL A 262 4.60 4.04 -1.05
C VAL A 262 5.78 3.42 -0.31
N MET A 263 5.45 2.58 0.66
CA MET A 263 6.36 1.71 1.40
C MET A 263 6.25 0.28 0.82
N TRP A 264 6.57 -0.73 1.62
CA TRP A 264 6.50 -2.14 1.27
C TRP A 264 6.30 -2.97 2.54
N ASP A 265 5.83 -4.19 2.37
CA ASP A 265 5.69 -5.21 3.41
C ASP A 265 6.43 -6.52 3.08
N VAL A 266 6.95 -6.64 1.85
CA VAL A 266 7.83 -7.73 1.41
C VAL A 266 9.15 -7.16 0.91
N ASP A 267 10.27 -7.64 1.44
CA ASP A 267 11.63 -7.24 1.08
C ASP A 267 12.50 -8.49 0.83
N PRO A 268 12.67 -8.90 -0.44
CA PRO A 268 13.54 -10.00 -0.84
C PRO A 268 15.03 -9.74 -0.57
N GLN A 269 15.43 -8.55 -0.10
CA GLN A 269 16.81 -8.19 0.22
C GLN A 269 17.77 -8.28 -0.98
N ASP A 270 17.26 -8.05 -2.19
CA ASP A 270 18.03 -8.14 -3.43
C ASP A 270 19.16 -7.08 -3.53
N SER A 271 18.99 -5.95 -2.83
CA SER A 271 19.99 -4.88 -2.74
C SER A 271 20.98 -5.01 -1.58
N ILE A 272 20.83 -6.02 -0.71
CA ILE A 272 21.69 -6.19 0.46
C ILE A 272 23.04 -6.81 0.07
N GLU A 273 24.14 -6.14 0.41
CA GLU A 273 25.48 -6.62 0.10
C GLU A 273 25.73 -8.01 0.71
N GLY A 274 26.09 -8.97 -0.16
CA GLY A 274 26.42 -10.33 0.23
C GLY A 274 25.23 -11.30 0.25
N VAL A 275 24.01 -10.83 0.02
CA VAL A 275 22.85 -11.69 -0.23
C VAL A 275 22.92 -12.18 -1.68
N THR A 276 22.80 -13.49 -1.87
CA THR A 276 22.73 -14.11 -3.20
C THR A 276 21.29 -14.10 -3.71
N GLU A 277 21.10 -14.12 -5.02
CA GLU A 277 19.78 -14.21 -5.63
C GLU A 277 18.92 -15.36 -5.04
N SER A 278 19.48 -16.56 -4.87
CA SER A 278 18.69 -17.69 -4.34
C SER A 278 18.28 -17.49 -2.88
N GLN A 279 19.00 -16.65 -2.11
CA GLN A 279 18.57 -16.26 -0.77
C GLN A 279 17.43 -15.24 -0.84
N SER A 280 17.45 -14.34 -1.82
CA SER A 280 16.33 -13.43 -2.08
C SER A 280 15.07 -14.19 -2.51
N GLU A 281 15.20 -15.21 -3.36
CA GLU A 281 14.10 -16.12 -3.71
C GLU A 281 13.54 -16.83 -2.46
N GLU A 282 14.40 -17.35 -1.59
CA GLU A 282 13.99 -17.99 -0.34
C GLU A 282 13.28 -17.03 0.64
N THR A 283 13.73 -15.77 0.73
CA THR A 283 13.08 -14.74 1.55
C THR A 283 11.71 -14.39 0.96
N PHE A 284 11.63 -14.15 -0.35
CA PHE A 284 10.37 -13.88 -1.03
C PHE A 284 9.34 -15.00 -0.83
N ASP A 285 9.76 -16.26 -0.97
CA ASP A 285 8.90 -17.43 -0.76
C ASP A 285 8.33 -17.49 0.66
N GLN A 286 9.12 -17.10 1.66
CA GLN A 286 8.71 -17.09 3.07
C GLN A 286 7.69 -15.98 3.34
N GLU A 287 7.99 -14.77 2.89
CA GLU A 287 7.17 -13.58 3.16
C GLU A 287 5.84 -13.59 2.41
N THR A 288 5.75 -14.28 1.26
CA THR A 288 4.52 -14.36 0.45
C THR A 288 3.71 -15.65 0.65
N SER A 289 4.04 -16.45 1.67
CA SER A 289 3.41 -17.77 1.92
C SER A 289 1.99 -17.71 2.53
N ASP A 290 1.52 -16.53 2.92
CA ASP A 290 0.27 -16.33 3.67
C ASP A 290 -0.94 -15.92 2.79
N LEU A 291 -0.71 -15.53 1.54
CA LEU A 291 -1.70 -14.98 0.59
C LEU A 291 -2.32 -13.64 1.01
N ASN A 292 -1.67 -12.92 1.93
CA ASN A 292 -2.05 -11.55 2.24
C ASN A 292 -1.74 -10.64 1.05
N PRO A 293 -2.44 -9.50 0.89
CA PRO A 293 -2.00 -8.48 -0.06
C PRO A 293 -0.55 -8.07 0.23
N HIS A 294 0.23 -7.80 -0.82
CA HIS A 294 1.63 -7.39 -0.68
C HIS A 294 2.08 -6.33 -1.68
N ILE A 295 2.98 -5.47 -1.24
CA ILE A 295 3.82 -4.60 -2.06
C ILE A 295 5.27 -5.06 -1.85
N VAL A 296 5.90 -5.52 -2.93
CA VAL A 296 7.26 -6.07 -2.94
C VAL A 296 8.23 -4.97 -3.35
N ILE A 297 9.28 -4.72 -2.57
CA ILE A 297 10.40 -3.87 -3.00
C ILE A 297 11.49 -4.72 -3.66
N SER A 298 11.82 -4.40 -4.91
CA SER A 298 12.96 -4.96 -5.63
C SER A 298 13.66 -3.83 -6.39
N HIS A 299 14.84 -4.07 -6.97
CA HIS A 299 15.64 -3.01 -7.60
C HIS A 299 16.01 -3.37 -9.04
N ASP A 300 15.36 -2.73 -10.03
CA ASP A 300 15.67 -2.98 -11.44
C ASP A 300 16.99 -2.35 -11.89
N ARG A 301 17.72 -1.67 -10.99
CA ARG A 301 19.13 -1.36 -11.20
C ARG A 301 20.08 -2.55 -11.06
N ILE A 302 19.59 -3.73 -10.67
CA ILE A 302 20.40 -4.93 -10.46
C ILE A 302 20.05 -5.96 -11.54
N GLU A 303 21.01 -6.31 -12.39
CA GLU A 303 20.79 -7.23 -13.51
C GLU A 303 20.31 -8.62 -13.06
N THR A 304 20.81 -9.12 -11.92
CA THR A 304 20.39 -10.42 -11.38
C THR A 304 18.98 -10.38 -10.80
N THR A 305 18.53 -9.24 -10.25
CA THR A 305 17.13 -9.06 -9.86
C THR A 305 16.23 -9.22 -11.07
N VAL A 306 16.53 -8.53 -12.17
CA VAL A 306 15.72 -8.57 -13.38
C VAL A 306 15.72 -9.96 -14.04
N ASN A 307 16.88 -10.57 -14.22
CA ASN A 307 17.00 -11.77 -15.05
C ASN A 307 16.78 -13.08 -14.31
N GLN A 308 16.71 -13.07 -12.97
CA GLN A 308 16.59 -14.29 -12.17
C GLN A 308 15.50 -14.16 -11.10
N LEU A 309 15.60 -13.17 -10.19
CA LEU A 309 14.64 -13.03 -9.08
C LEU A 309 13.22 -12.74 -9.58
N VAL A 310 13.02 -11.78 -10.48
CA VAL A 310 11.67 -11.42 -10.98
C VAL A 310 10.97 -12.61 -11.66
N PRO A 311 11.61 -13.40 -12.55
CA PRO A 311 11.03 -14.64 -13.04
C PRO A 311 10.56 -15.60 -11.94
N HIS A 312 11.32 -15.72 -10.84
CA HIS A 312 10.93 -16.53 -9.68
C HIS A 312 9.74 -15.91 -8.93
N GLU A 313 9.78 -14.62 -8.63
CA GLU A 313 8.67 -13.88 -7.99
C GLU A 313 7.36 -14.08 -8.76
N ILE A 314 7.38 -13.91 -10.09
CA ILE A 314 6.21 -14.09 -10.95
C ILE A 314 5.71 -15.54 -10.88
N SER A 315 6.61 -16.51 -11.02
CA SER A 315 6.27 -17.94 -10.99
C SER A 315 5.66 -18.33 -9.65
N GLN A 316 6.31 -17.97 -8.54
CA GLN A 316 5.87 -18.30 -7.19
C GLN A 316 4.52 -17.65 -6.87
N SER A 317 4.37 -16.35 -7.13
CA SER A 317 3.12 -15.65 -6.87
C SER A 317 1.97 -16.21 -7.71
N THR A 318 2.22 -16.56 -8.98
CA THR A 318 1.21 -17.22 -9.83
C THR A 318 0.80 -18.59 -9.27
N ASN A 319 1.78 -19.40 -8.82
CA ASN A 319 1.51 -20.72 -8.24
C ASN A 319 0.73 -20.64 -6.92
N ASN A 320 1.00 -19.62 -6.12
CA ASN A 320 0.29 -19.35 -4.87
C ASN A 320 -1.12 -18.79 -5.12
N GLY A 321 -1.38 -18.20 -6.30
CA GLY A 321 -2.69 -17.73 -6.73
C GLY A 321 -2.89 -16.22 -6.60
N TYR A 322 -1.80 -15.45 -6.50
CA TYR A 322 -1.84 -14.00 -6.50
C TYR A 322 -2.35 -13.43 -7.84
N GLN A 323 -2.99 -12.28 -7.75
CA GLN A 323 -3.27 -11.40 -8.87
C GLN A 323 -2.29 -10.23 -8.83
N PHE A 324 -1.70 -9.91 -9.98
CA PHE A 324 -0.75 -8.81 -10.08
C PHE A 324 -1.45 -7.52 -10.46
N ASP A 325 -1.05 -6.42 -9.86
CA ASP A 325 -1.45 -5.08 -10.26
C ASP A 325 -0.32 -4.07 -9.95
N THR A 326 -0.43 -2.87 -10.51
CA THR A 326 0.31 -1.71 -10.04
C THR A 326 -0.04 -1.41 -8.57
N VAL A 327 0.81 -0.66 -7.88
CA VAL A 327 0.50 -0.18 -6.52
C VAL A 327 -0.83 0.59 -6.51
N ALA A 328 -1.07 1.43 -7.51
CA ALA A 328 -2.29 2.22 -7.59
C ALA A 328 -3.54 1.33 -7.76
N GLY A 329 -3.50 0.37 -8.69
CA GLY A 329 -4.60 -0.57 -8.89
C GLY A 329 -4.87 -1.44 -7.66
N CYS A 330 -3.81 -1.94 -7.01
CA CYS A 330 -3.97 -2.82 -5.85
C CYS A 330 -4.49 -2.10 -4.58
N VAL A 331 -4.48 -0.76 -4.55
CA VAL A 331 -5.09 0.06 -3.48
C VAL A 331 -6.39 0.77 -3.93
N GLY A 332 -6.96 0.35 -5.06
CA GLY A 332 -8.26 0.84 -5.53
C GLY A 332 -8.22 2.17 -6.28
N ASP A 333 -7.03 2.69 -6.61
CA ASP A 333 -6.89 3.84 -7.52
C ASP A 333 -6.80 3.37 -8.98
N GLY A 334 -7.90 2.78 -9.48
CA GLY A 334 -7.95 2.20 -10.83
C GLY A 334 -8.04 3.22 -11.98
N ASP A 335 -8.24 4.51 -11.68
CA ASP A 335 -8.26 5.57 -12.70
C ASP A 335 -6.85 6.15 -12.87
N SER A 336 -6.18 5.75 -13.95
CA SER A 336 -4.83 6.24 -14.28
C SER A 336 -4.67 7.76 -14.37
N SER A 337 -5.76 8.52 -14.51
CA SER A 337 -5.70 9.99 -14.45
C SER A 337 -5.38 10.52 -13.05
N ASN A 338 -5.60 9.72 -12.00
CA ASN A 338 -5.22 10.05 -10.63
C ASN A 338 -3.75 9.79 -10.32
N TRP A 339 -3.03 9.04 -11.17
CA TRP A 339 -1.64 8.65 -10.91
C TRP A 339 -0.66 9.79 -11.20
N TYR A 340 -1.09 10.76 -12.00
CA TYR A 340 -0.22 11.79 -12.56
C TYR A 340 -0.85 13.18 -12.54
N ASN A 341 -0.01 14.20 -12.34
CA ASN A 341 -0.35 15.57 -12.68
C ASN A 341 -0.04 15.80 -14.17
N VAL A 342 -1.03 16.21 -14.94
CA VAL A 342 -0.88 16.44 -16.39
C VAL A 342 -0.22 17.79 -16.66
N ASP A 343 0.88 17.77 -17.41
CA ASP A 343 1.51 18.96 -17.97
C ASP A 343 1.09 19.12 -19.45
N THR A 344 1.88 18.61 -20.40
CA THR A 344 1.46 18.53 -21.81
C THR A 344 0.58 17.32 -22.09
N GLY A 345 0.69 16.26 -21.30
CA GLY A 345 0.04 14.96 -21.53
C GLY A 345 0.58 14.19 -22.74
N SER A 346 1.74 14.58 -23.28
CA SER A 346 2.34 13.97 -24.46
C SER A 346 3.84 13.74 -24.27
N PHE A 347 4.34 12.63 -24.81
CA PHE A 347 5.77 12.32 -24.81
C PHE A 347 6.58 13.40 -25.50
N GLY A 348 7.66 13.83 -24.85
CA GLY A 348 8.62 14.72 -25.47
C GLY A 348 9.58 13.97 -26.40
N THR A 349 10.23 14.73 -27.27
CA THR A 349 11.32 14.25 -28.10
C THR A 349 12.63 14.79 -27.54
N ARG A 350 13.65 13.93 -27.49
CA ARG A 350 14.97 14.31 -26.98
C ARG A 350 15.52 15.52 -27.73
N ASP A 351 16.01 16.50 -26.97
CA ASP A 351 16.69 17.70 -27.48
C ASP A 351 18.00 17.94 -26.72
N GLU A 352 18.68 19.05 -27.03
CA GLU A 352 19.97 19.41 -26.43
C GLU A 352 19.92 19.74 -24.93
N THR A 353 18.72 19.90 -24.35
CA THR A 353 18.52 20.19 -22.92
C THR A 353 18.34 18.92 -22.08
N TRP A 354 18.33 17.74 -22.71
CA TRP A 354 18.20 16.44 -22.07
C TRP A 354 19.57 15.91 -21.68
N THR A 355 20.15 16.55 -20.67
CA THR A 355 21.51 16.30 -20.20
C THR A 355 21.53 16.19 -18.69
N CYS A 356 22.37 15.29 -18.18
CA CYS A 356 22.82 15.28 -16.81
C CYS A 356 24.30 15.63 -16.77
N THR A 357 24.72 16.38 -15.78
CA THR A 357 26.11 16.75 -15.54
C THR A 357 26.53 16.29 -14.15
N SER A 358 27.84 16.16 -13.92
CA SER A 358 28.37 15.81 -12.59
C SER A 358 27.94 16.80 -11.51
N ASP A 359 27.71 18.06 -11.88
CA ASP A 359 27.27 19.09 -10.95
C ASP A 359 25.81 18.87 -10.51
N ASP A 360 25.05 18.06 -11.25
CA ASP A 360 23.66 17.75 -10.92
C ASP A 360 23.52 16.58 -9.92
N MET A 361 24.60 15.85 -9.60
CA MET A 361 24.62 14.72 -8.64
C MET A 361 24.74 15.20 -7.19
N HIS A 362 23.80 16.02 -6.73
CA HIS A 362 23.81 16.52 -5.36
C HIS A 362 23.59 15.39 -4.34
N ASN A 363 24.44 15.31 -3.31
CA ASN A 363 24.27 14.43 -2.14
C ASN A 363 24.01 12.93 -2.47
N SER A 364 24.46 12.44 -3.63
CA SER A 364 24.41 11.01 -3.95
C SER A 364 25.36 10.23 -3.03
N PHE A 365 24.85 9.18 -2.39
CA PHE A 365 25.65 8.29 -1.54
C PHE A 365 26.32 7.16 -2.33
N ASP A 366 25.80 6.80 -3.51
CA ASP A 366 26.42 5.79 -4.39
C ASP A 366 27.53 6.42 -5.24
N THR A 367 28.65 6.72 -4.58
CA THR A 367 29.86 7.24 -5.22
C THR A 367 30.84 6.14 -5.62
N SER A 368 30.42 4.87 -5.56
CA SER A 368 31.27 3.76 -6.02
C SER A 368 31.16 3.58 -7.53
N PRO A 369 32.30 3.59 -8.26
CA PRO A 369 32.34 3.40 -9.70
C PRO A 369 32.06 1.95 -10.13
#